data_AF-W1DRT8-F1
#
_entry.id   AF-W1DRT8-F1
#
_cell.length_a   1.000
_cell.length_b   1.000
_cell.length_c   1.000
_cell.angle_alpha   90.00
_cell.angle_beta   90.00
_cell.angle_gamma   90.00
#
_symmetry.space_group_name_H-M   'P 1'
#
loop_
_entity.id
_entity.type
_entity.pdbx_description
1 polymer ?
#
loop_
_entity_poly.entity_id
_entity_poly.type
_entity_poly.pdbx_seq_one_letter_code
_entity_poly.pdbx_strand_id
1 'polypeptide(L)' 'MLNIAALRQQQIPLAAEPRSPVPFHILMKPIGPACNLACRYCYYPQDENAGQQDG' A
#
# COMPACT_ATOMS: atom_id res chain seq x y z
N MET A 1 2.67 -19.92 -14.05
CA MET A 1 1.49 -19.12 -14.44
C MET A 1 0.60 -18.94 -13.22
N LEU A 2 0.14 -17.73 -12.92
CA LEU A 2 -0.72 -17.46 -11.75
C LEU A 2 -2.13 -18.01 -11.99
N ASN A 3 -2.62 -18.89 -11.11
CA ASN A 3 -4.00 -19.37 -11.14
C ASN A 3 -4.88 -18.44 -10.29
N ILE A 4 -5.69 -17.60 -10.95
CA ILE A 4 -6.56 -16.62 -10.30
C ILE A 4 -7.58 -17.29 -9.36
N ALA A 5 -8.05 -18.50 -9.68
CA ALA A 5 -9.00 -19.22 -8.83
C ALA A 5 -8.37 -19.65 -7.50
N ALA A 6 -7.11 -20.07 -7.51
CA ALA A 6 -6.37 -20.44 -6.29
C ALA A 6 -6.11 -19.21 -5.40
N LEU A 7 -5.79 -18.05 -5.98
CA LEU A 7 -5.57 -16.81 -5.22
C LEU A 7 -6.84 -16.34 -4.50
N ARG A 8 -8.01 -16.49 -5.12
CA ARG A 8 -9.30 -16.14 -4.48
C ARG A 8 -9.58 -16.98 -3.23
N GLN A 9 -9.13 -18.23 -3.19
CA GLN A 9 -9.30 -19.11 -2.04
C GLN A 9 -8.42 -18.70 -0.85
N GLN A 10 -7.36 -17.93 -1.09
CA GLN A 10 -6.45 -17.43 -0.05
C GLN A 10 -6.86 -16.05 0.51
N GLN A 11 -7.89 -15.42 -0.06
CA GLN A 11 -8.39 -14.15 0.47
C GLN A 11 -9.09 -14.41 1.82
N ILE A 12 -8.81 -13.54 2.80
CA ILE A 12 -9.43 -13.60 4.13
C ILE A 12 -10.96 -13.62 3.94
N PRO A 13 -11.69 -14.62 4.48
CA PRO A 13 -13.13 -14.68 4.33
C PRO A 13 -13.76 -13.46 5.02
N LEU A 14 -14.46 -12.65 4.25
CA LEU A 14 -15.18 -11.46 4.72
C LEU A 14 -16.43 -11.91 5.49
N ALA A 15 -16.26 -12.39 6.72
CA ALA A 15 -17.37 -12.54 7.65
C ALA A 15 -17.94 -11.14 7.94
N ALA A 16 -19.11 -10.83 7.38
CA ALA A 16 -19.86 -9.58 7.54
C ALA A 16 -18.95 -8.34 7.62
N GLU A 17 -18.52 -7.80 6.49
CA GLU A 17 -17.63 -6.64 6.42
C GLU A 17 -18.11 -5.53 7.37
N PRO A 18 -17.38 -5.23 8.47
CA PRO A 18 -17.67 -4.05 9.26
C PRO A 18 -17.40 -2.85 8.36
N ARG A 19 -18.47 -2.29 7.80
CA ARG A 19 -18.39 -1.06 7.02
C ARG A 19 -18.25 0.09 8.00
N SER A 20 -17.37 1.03 7.69
CA SER A 20 -17.30 2.27 8.45
C SER A 20 -18.68 2.92 8.48
N PRO A 21 -19.17 3.35 9.66
CA PRO A 21 -20.46 4.04 9.76
C PRO A 21 -20.45 5.42 9.08
N VAL A 22 -19.26 5.93 8.73
CA VAL A 22 -19.08 7.20 8.01
C VAL A 22 -18.25 6.99 6.73
N PRO A 23 -18.49 7.74 5.64
CA PRO A 23 -17.65 7.70 4.45
C PRO A 23 -16.20 8.05 4.78
N PHE A 24 -15.27 7.34 4.14
CA PHE A 24 -13.84 7.60 4.25
C PHE A 24 -13.18 7.32 2.90
N HIS A 25 -12.00 7.89 2.70
CA HIS A 25 -11.19 7.67 1.51
C HIS A 25 -9.85 7.06 1.93
N ILE A 26 -9.46 5.95 1.29
CA ILE A 26 -8.12 5.36 1.43
C ILE A 26 -7.31 5.74 0.20
N LEU A 27 -6.10 6.25 0.42
CA LEU A 27 -5.03 6.30 -0.57
C LEU A 27 -3.93 5.35 -0.11
N MET A 28 -3.65 4.31 -0.90
CA MET A 28 -2.61 3.34 -0.57
C MET A 28 -1.48 3.42 -1.59
N LYS A 29 -0.24 3.34 -1.09
CA LYS A 29 0.97 3.12 -1.89
C LYS A 29 1.45 1.68 -1.67
N PRO A 30 1.12 0.72 -2.56
CA PRO A 30 1.42 -0.69 -2.32
C PRO A 30 2.91 -1.01 -2.15
N ILE A 31 3.80 -0.17 -2.71
CA ILE A 31 5.27 -0.30 -2.64
C ILE A 31 5.92 0.85 -1.84
N GLY A 32 5.16 1.52 -0.95
CA GLY A 32 5.68 2.66 -0.22
C GLY A 32 6.09 3.82 -1.15
N PRO A 33 7.13 4.60 -0.81
CA PRO A 33 7.58 5.72 -1.63
C PRO A 33 8.55 5.31 -2.75
N ALA A 34 8.86 4.01 -2.88
CA ALA A 34 9.82 3.49 -3.85
C ALA A 34 9.43 3.84 -5.29
N CYS A 35 10.40 4.30 -6.07
CA CYS A 35 10.25 4.63 -7.48
C CYS A 35 11.52 4.25 -8.26
N ASN A 36 11.37 3.79 -9.50
CA ASN A 36 12.50 3.44 -10.38
C ASN A 36 13.03 4.62 -11.21
N LEU A 37 12.53 5.83 -10.97
CA LEU A 37 12.91 7.05 -11.70
C LEU A 37 13.62 8.03 -10.75
N ALA A 38 14.64 8.71 -11.27
CA ALA A 38 15.36 9.76 -10.56
C ALA A 38 14.79 11.15 -10.89
N CYS A 39 13.51 11.37 -10.60
CA CYS A 39 12.85 12.63 -10.92
C CYS A 39 13.43 13.79 -10.10
N ARG A 40 13.83 14.88 -10.78
CA ARG A 40 14.35 16.10 -10.12
C ARG A 40 13.35 16.83 -9.21
N TYR A 41 12.07 16.47 -9.32
CA TYR A 41 10.96 17.09 -8.62
C TYR A 41 10.15 16.07 -7.80
N CYS A 42 10.69 14.88 -7.53
CA CYS A 42 10.00 13.93 -6.65
C CYS A 42 10.10 14.41 -5.19
N TYR A 43 8.95 14.60 -4.56
CA TYR A 43 8.87 14.97 -3.15
C TYR A 43 8.69 13.76 -2.21
N TYR A 44 8.64 12.54 -2.74
CA TYR A 44 8.55 11.34 -1.92
C TYR A 44 9.95 10.87 -1.49
N PRO A 45 10.18 10.58 -0.21
CA PRO A 45 11.48 10.09 0.27
C PRO A 45 11.87 8.81 -0.46
N GLN A 46 13.03 8.80 -1.11
CA GLN A 46 13.51 7.62 -1.83
C GLN A 46 14.44 6.75 -0.98
N ASP A 47 14.95 7.29 0.14
CA ASP A 47 15.84 6.57 1.05
C ASP A 47 15.05 5.89 2.18
N GLU A 48 15.36 4.62 2.44
CA GLU A 48 14.76 3.81 3.50
C GLU A 48 14.95 4.40 4.90
N ASN A 49 16.00 5.19 5.11
CA ASN A 49 16.34 5.83 6.38
C ASN A 49 15.86 7.29 6.50
N ALA A 50 15.23 7.86 5.45
CA ALA A 50 14.80 9.26 5.49
C ALA A 50 13.71 9.54 6.55
N GLY A 51 13.02 8.49 7.03
CA GLY A 51 12.04 8.55 8.12
C GLY A 51 12.58 8.26 9.52
N GLN A 52 13.84 7.81 9.65
CA GLN A 52 14.51 7.55 10.94
C GLN A 52 15.42 8.74 11.26
N GLN A 53 14.84 9.89 11.56
CA GLN A 53 15.56 10.97 12.21
C GLN A 53 15.32 10.82 13.71
N ASP A 54 16.27 10.17 14.37
CA ASP A 54 16.34 10.06 15.82
C ASP A 54 16.39 11.47 16.43
N GLY A 55 15.46 11.74 17.34
CA GLY A 55 15.60 12.75 18.38
C GLY A 55 15.89 12.07 19.70
#